data_AF-A0A7X9GV79-F1
#
_entry.id   AF-A0A7X9GV79-F1
#
_cell.length_a   1.000
_cell.length_b   1.000
_cell.length_c   1.000
_cell.angle_alpha   90.00
_cell.angle_beta   90.00
_cell.angle_gamma   90.00
#
_symmetry.space_group_name_H-M   'P 1'
#
loop_
_entity.id
_entity.type
_entity.pdbx_description
1 polymer ?
#
loop_
_entity_poly.entity_id
_entity_poly.type
_entity_poly.pdbx_seq_one_letter_code
_entity_poly.pdbx_strand_id
1 'polypeptide(L)'
;SVIQHATIADARGVDTVSAGETVDADPASAALRETVAGMLSRDVAADGEQDGAGPAAHLAVAYLVVQGDPAEQAELIRTLDSSPQLEKVTEGTRGGMWRVIDSAPRAVVTDGTDVTALSSTVVEAAGEIPAQDAERTVVLAERADSGWRATLDGTELEPVEVDGWAQGFHVPAGAGGEVDVHRHQPLRLLWQLLLYSATGLTALLSIPWRVRSRTVEEMYG
;
A
#
# COMPACT_ATOMS: atom_id res chain seq x y z
N SER A 1 -3.79 -17.15 -3.52
CA SER A 1 -3.16 -15.84 -3.30
C SER A 1 -4.27 -14.81 -3.22
N VAL A 2 -4.44 -14.13 -2.09
CA VAL A 2 -5.47 -13.10 -1.87
C VAL A 2 -4.78 -11.76 -2.00
N ILE A 3 -5.13 -10.99 -3.02
CA ILE A 3 -4.59 -9.64 -3.25
C ILE A 3 -5.54 -8.66 -2.53
N GLN A 4 -5.10 -7.99 -1.47
CA GLN A 4 -5.92 -7.01 -0.74
C GLN A 4 -5.50 -5.57 -1.00
N HIS A 5 -6.49 -4.83 -1.49
CA HIS A 5 -6.95 -3.45 -1.23
C HIS A 5 -5.89 -2.35 -1.03
N ALA A 6 -5.80 -1.53 -2.07
CA ALA A 6 -5.02 -0.30 -2.15
C ALA A 6 -5.27 0.66 -0.97
N THR A 7 -4.21 1.30 -0.52
CA THR A 7 -4.29 2.50 0.29
C THR A 7 -4.70 3.69 -0.59
N ILE A 8 -5.43 4.66 -0.03
CA ILE A 8 -5.81 5.89 -0.73
C ILE A 8 -4.90 6.99 -0.21
N ALA A 9 -4.13 7.59 -1.12
CA ALA A 9 -3.32 8.76 -0.86
C ALA A 9 -3.81 9.93 -1.72
N ASP A 10 -3.75 11.14 -1.16
CA ASP A 10 -4.10 12.37 -1.85
C ASP A 10 -2.84 13.00 -2.45
N ALA A 11 -2.91 13.42 -3.71
CA ALA A 11 -1.80 14.03 -4.43
C ALA A 11 -2.13 15.47 -4.87
N ARG A 12 -2.84 16.27 -4.05
CA ARG A 12 -3.08 17.68 -4.39
C ARG A 12 -1.77 18.48 -4.44
N GLY A 13 -1.78 19.53 -5.27
CA GLY A 13 -0.61 20.41 -5.46
C GLY A 13 0.45 19.84 -6.40
N VAL A 14 0.06 18.94 -7.32
CA VAL A 14 0.97 18.39 -8.35
C VAL A 14 1.65 19.51 -9.16
N ASP A 15 0.90 20.55 -9.53
CA ASP A 15 1.43 21.69 -10.28
C ASP A 15 2.48 22.47 -9.49
N THR A 16 2.27 22.60 -8.18
CA THR A 16 3.21 23.26 -7.25
C THR A 16 4.52 22.47 -7.16
N VAL A 17 4.44 21.15 -7.02
CA VAL A 17 5.64 20.28 -7.02
C VAL A 17 6.34 20.29 -8.38
N SER A 18 5.58 20.28 -9.47
CA SER A 18 6.12 20.40 -10.84
C SER A 18 6.87 21.71 -11.07
N ALA A 19 6.47 22.78 -10.36
CA ALA A 19 7.16 24.07 -10.36
C ALA A 19 8.41 24.11 -9.46
N GLY A 20 8.74 23.01 -8.78
CA GLY A 20 9.88 22.91 -7.86
C GLY A 20 9.60 23.47 -6.46
N GLU A 21 8.34 23.72 -6.12
CA GLU A 21 7.93 24.24 -4.82
C GLU A 21 7.46 23.11 -3.88
N THR A 22 7.76 23.23 -2.59
CA THR A 22 7.36 22.25 -1.56
C THR A 22 5.95 22.55 -1.04
N VAL A 23 5.06 21.57 -1.08
CA VAL A 23 3.70 21.68 -0.53
C VAL A 23 3.66 21.37 0.97
N ASP A 24 4.36 20.30 1.39
CA ASP A 24 4.49 19.88 2.78
C ASP A 24 5.85 19.22 3.04
N ALA A 25 6.06 18.78 4.29
CA ALA A 25 7.30 18.17 4.74
C ALA A 25 7.27 16.63 4.76
N ASP A 26 6.19 15.97 4.29
CA ASP A 26 6.11 14.50 4.25
C ASP A 26 6.80 13.98 2.99
N PRO A 27 7.97 13.31 3.10
CA PRO A 27 8.74 12.88 1.92
C PRO A 27 7.96 11.92 1.02
N ALA A 28 7.15 11.03 1.60
CA ALA A 28 6.34 10.09 0.84
C ALA A 28 5.23 10.78 0.03
N SER A 29 4.61 11.83 0.58
CA SER A 29 3.62 12.63 -0.15
C SER A 29 4.27 13.46 -1.25
N ALA A 30 5.49 13.96 -1.04
CA ALA A 30 6.27 14.64 -2.07
C ALA A 30 6.61 13.68 -3.24
N ALA A 31 7.16 12.50 -2.93
CA ALA A 31 7.47 11.47 -3.94
C ALA A 31 6.22 11.05 -4.74
N LEU A 32 5.07 10.92 -4.07
CA LEU A 32 3.79 10.63 -4.74
C LEU A 32 3.39 11.73 -5.73
N ARG A 33 3.45 13.01 -5.32
CA ARG A 33 3.11 14.13 -6.21
C ARG A 33 4.06 14.22 -7.41
N GLU A 34 5.35 14.02 -7.20
CA GLU A 34 6.35 14.01 -8.27
C GLU A 34 6.10 12.89 -9.28
N THR A 35 5.70 11.71 -8.79
CA THR A 35 5.33 10.58 -9.66
C THR A 35 4.08 10.87 -10.47
N VAL A 36 3.04 11.43 -9.84
CA VAL A 36 1.81 11.82 -10.54
C VAL A 36 2.09 12.95 -11.55
N ALA A 37 2.94 13.92 -11.20
CA ALA A 37 3.38 14.97 -12.12
C ALA A 37 4.04 14.37 -13.37
N GLY A 38 4.97 13.43 -13.18
CA GLY A 38 5.65 12.74 -14.28
C GLY A 38 4.70 11.95 -15.19
N MET A 39 3.63 11.35 -14.63
CA MET A 39 2.59 10.66 -15.41
C MET A 39 1.75 11.63 -16.25
N LEU A 40 1.53 12.85 -15.76
CA LEU A 40 0.73 13.89 -16.41
C LEU A 40 1.52 14.69 -17.46
N SER A 41 2.84 14.80 -17.31
CA SER A 41 3.69 15.68 -18.12
C SER A 41 4.30 15.04 -19.37
N ARG A 42 4.17 13.72 -19.55
CA ARG A 42 5.01 12.97 -20.52
C ARG A 42 4.50 13.07 -21.96
N ASP A 43 4.73 14.25 -22.54
CA ASP A 43 4.87 14.53 -23.97
C ASP A 43 6.38 14.66 -24.37
N VAL A 44 7.31 14.20 -23.51
CA VAL A 44 8.77 14.31 -23.73
C VAL A 44 9.50 12.99 -23.42
N ALA A 45 10.14 12.44 -24.48
CA ALA A 45 11.28 11.50 -24.54
C ALA A 45 11.09 10.08 -23.93
N ALA A 46 11.34 8.95 -24.61
CA ALA A 46 12.07 8.67 -25.85
C ALA A 46 13.45 9.35 -25.96
N ASP A 47 14.26 9.23 -24.91
CA ASP A 47 15.74 9.30 -24.86
C ASP A 47 16.08 8.82 -23.43
N GLY A 48 16.78 7.71 -23.24
CA GLY A 48 18.25 7.69 -23.21
C GLY A 48 18.71 7.99 -21.78
N GLU A 49 19.37 7.02 -21.14
CA GLU A 49 19.82 6.98 -19.73
C GLU A 49 18.78 6.49 -18.70
N GLN A 50 18.70 5.15 -18.57
CA GLN A 50 18.25 4.45 -17.37
C GLN A 50 19.35 4.49 -16.31
N ASP A 51 19.72 5.69 -15.83
CA ASP A 51 20.55 5.79 -14.63
C ASP A 51 19.63 5.72 -13.42
N GLY A 52 19.60 4.55 -12.77
CA GLY A 52 19.05 4.30 -11.44
C GLY A 52 17.60 4.74 -11.22
N ALA A 53 16.68 3.79 -11.18
CA ALA A 53 15.27 3.98 -10.82
C ALA A 53 15.06 5.17 -9.86
N GLY A 54 14.60 6.31 -10.38
CA GLY A 54 14.34 7.50 -9.57
C GLY A 54 13.31 7.22 -8.47
N PRO A 55 13.17 8.12 -7.47
CA PRO A 55 12.31 7.96 -6.28
C PRO A 55 10.84 7.60 -6.56
N ALA A 56 10.39 7.79 -7.82
CA ALA A 56 9.07 7.48 -8.34
C ALA A 56 8.81 5.99 -8.68
N ALA A 57 9.85 5.15 -8.80
CA ALA A 57 9.70 3.77 -9.30
C ALA A 57 9.04 2.79 -8.32
N HIS A 58 8.85 3.19 -7.06
CA HIS A 58 8.52 2.26 -5.96
C HIS A 58 7.17 2.52 -5.28
N LEU A 59 6.33 3.44 -5.76
CA LEU A 59 5.10 3.82 -5.04
C LEU A 59 3.93 2.83 -5.17
N ALA A 60 4.10 1.76 -5.95
CA ALA A 60 3.09 0.71 -6.16
C ALA A 60 1.68 1.25 -6.45
N VAL A 61 1.59 2.36 -7.19
CA VAL A 61 0.32 3.02 -7.53
C VAL A 61 -0.41 2.18 -8.58
N ALA A 62 -1.55 1.61 -8.20
CA ALA A 62 -2.35 0.78 -9.10
C ALA A 62 -3.51 1.55 -9.75
N TYR A 63 -4.06 2.57 -9.06
CA TYR A 63 -5.22 3.33 -9.53
C TYR A 63 -5.09 4.81 -9.20
N LEU A 64 -5.54 5.64 -10.12
CA LEU A 64 -5.78 7.06 -9.92
C LEU A 64 -7.29 7.30 -9.85
N VAL A 65 -7.72 8.06 -8.85
CA VAL A 65 -9.13 8.43 -8.68
C VAL A 65 -9.22 9.94 -8.66
N VAL A 66 -9.95 10.48 -9.63
CA VAL A 66 -10.30 11.89 -9.69
C VAL A 66 -11.71 12.04 -9.15
N GLN A 67 -11.87 12.86 -8.12
CA GLN A 67 -13.15 13.07 -7.43
C GLN A 67 -13.69 14.47 -7.72
N GLY A 68 -15.00 14.60 -7.92
CA GLY A 68 -15.69 15.88 -8.15
C GLY A 68 -16.45 15.90 -9.47
N ASP A 69 -16.89 17.08 -9.90
CA ASP A 69 -17.62 17.22 -11.17
C ASP A 69 -16.65 17.06 -12.35
N PRO A 70 -16.85 16.06 -13.25
CA PRO A 70 -16.03 15.89 -14.43
C PRO A 70 -16.00 17.12 -15.35
N ALA A 71 -17.08 17.92 -15.37
CA ALA A 71 -17.14 19.13 -16.20
C ALA A 71 -16.16 20.21 -15.69
N GLU A 72 -16.00 20.32 -14.37
CA GLU A 72 -15.03 21.24 -13.75
C GLU A 72 -13.58 20.76 -13.95
N GLN A 73 -13.38 19.46 -14.16
CA GLN A 73 -12.07 18.79 -14.27
C GLN A 73 -11.77 18.30 -15.69
N ALA A 74 -12.46 18.84 -16.69
CA ALA A 74 -12.40 18.35 -18.07
C ALA A 74 -10.99 18.44 -18.71
N GLU A 75 -10.14 19.34 -18.22
CA GLU A 75 -8.74 19.42 -18.65
C GLU A 75 -7.91 18.26 -18.08
N LEU A 76 -7.93 18.07 -16.76
CA LEU A 76 -7.24 16.95 -16.10
C LEU A 76 -7.68 15.59 -16.66
N ILE A 77 -8.98 15.38 -16.84
CA ILE A 77 -9.53 14.15 -17.40
C ILE A 77 -9.00 13.89 -18.81
N ARG A 78 -8.94 14.92 -19.67
CA ARG A 78 -8.37 14.79 -21.02
C ARG A 78 -6.88 14.43 -20.98
N THR A 79 -6.11 15.03 -20.07
CA THR A 79 -4.69 14.69 -19.89
C THR A 79 -4.53 13.23 -19.47
N LEU A 80 -5.29 12.77 -18.47
CA LEU A 80 -5.27 11.37 -18.02
C LEU A 80 -5.67 10.39 -19.13
N ASP A 81 -6.68 10.74 -19.94
CA ASP A 81 -7.13 9.92 -21.07
C ASP A 81 -6.11 9.83 -22.20
N SER A 82 -5.26 10.84 -22.35
CA SER A 82 -4.19 10.85 -23.35
C SER A 82 -2.93 10.11 -22.91
N SER A 83 -2.81 9.78 -21.62
CA SER A 83 -1.62 9.13 -21.07
C SER A 83 -1.51 7.68 -21.57
N PRO A 84 -0.36 7.26 -22.13
CA PRO A 84 -0.14 5.88 -22.56
C PRO A 84 0.03 4.90 -21.38
N GLN A 85 0.18 5.40 -20.15
CA GLN A 85 0.40 4.60 -18.94
C GLN A 85 -0.89 4.36 -18.14
N LEU A 86 -2.01 4.94 -18.59
CA LEU A 86 -3.27 4.91 -17.88
C LEU A 86 -4.37 4.32 -18.74
N GLU A 87 -5.20 3.50 -18.13
CA GLU A 87 -6.40 2.95 -18.75
C GLU A 87 -7.63 3.42 -18.00
N LYS A 88 -8.56 4.09 -18.69
CA LYS A 88 -9.82 4.52 -18.07
C LYS A 88 -10.65 3.30 -17.68
N VAL A 89 -10.95 3.16 -16.39
CA VAL A 89 -11.78 2.09 -15.83
C VAL A 89 -13.24 2.50 -15.80
N THR A 90 -13.53 3.68 -15.25
CA THR A 90 -14.89 4.22 -15.16
C THR A 90 -14.88 5.74 -15.06
N GLU A 91 -15.96 6.36 -15.52
CA GLU A 91 -16.25 7.79 -15.37
C GLU A 91 -17.73 7.95 -15.09
N GLY A 92 -18.08 8.81 -14.13
CA GLY A 92 -19.45 9.08 -13.74
C GLY A 92 -19.62 10.48 -13.20
N THR A 93 -20.80 10.79 -12.68
CA THR A 93 -21.16 12.15 -12.23
C THR A 93 -20.40 12.67 -11.00
N ARG A 94 -19.54 11.84 -10.41
CA ARG A 94 -18.71 12.19 -9.24
C ARG A 94 -17.21 12.05 -9.50
N GLY A 95 -16.81 11.88 -10.76
CA GLY A 95 -15.41 11.80 -11.16
C GLY A 95 -15.10 10.54 -11.97
N GLY A 96 -13.84 10.14 -11.98
CA GLY A 96 -13.35 9.03 -12.79
C GLY A 96 -12.25 8.22 -12.09
N MET A 97 -11.99 7.03 -12.64
CA MET A 97 -10.96 6.12 -12.19
C MET A 97 -10.16 5.61 -13.39
N TRP A 98 -8.84 5.67 -13.26
CA TRP A 98 -7.88 5.12 -14.20
C TRP A 98 -7.04 4.06 -13.50
N ARG A 99 -6.75 2.97 -14.20
CA ARG A 99 -5.79 1.96 -13.79
C ARG A 99 -4.43 2.32 -14.35
N VAL A 100 -3.38 2.19 -13.54
CA VAL A 100 -1.99 2.31 -13.99
C VAL A 100 -1.59 1.00 -14.66
N ILE A 101 -1.09 1.08 -15.89
CA ILE A 101 -0.58 -0.07 -16.64
C ILE A 101 0.78 -0.48 -16.06
N ASP A 102 1.02 -1.78 -15.94
CA ASP A 102 2.26 -2.37 -15.40
C ASP A 102 2.67 -1.79 -14.03
N SER A 103 1.69 -1.60 -13.15
CA SER A 103 1.91 -1.07 -11.80
C SER A 103 2.95 -1.89 -11.02
N ALA A 104 3.92 -1.20 -10.42
CA ALA A 104 4.96 -1.84 -9.62
C ALA A 104 4.35 -2.63 -8.43
N PRO A 105 4.92 -3.80 -8.07
CA PRO A 105 4.53 -4.51 -6.86
C PRO A 105 4.78 -3.68 -5.61
N ARG A 106 3.97 -3.90 -4.57
CA ARG A 106 4.16 -3.23 -3.25
C ARG A 106 5.48 -3.60 -2.58
N ALA A 107 5.95 -4.83 -2.78
CA ALA A 107 7.19 -5.32 -2.21
C ALA A 107 8.05 -5.96 -3.31
N VAL A 108 9.32 -5.58 -3.36
CA VAL A 108 10.29 -6.11 -4.32
C VAL A 108 11.63 -6.36 -3.66
N VAL A 109 12.46 -7.18 -4.29
CA VAL A 109 13.89 -7.30 -3.98
C VAL A 109 14.68 -6.81 -5.17
N THR A 110 15.63 -5.91 -4.95
CA THR A 110 16.42 -5.31 -6.03
C THR A 110 17.87 -5.05 -5.64
N ASP A 111 18.77 -5.15 -6.61
CA ASP A 111 20.16 -4.65 -6.53
C ASP A 111 20.33 -3.29 -7.22
N GLY A 112 19.23 -2.65 -7.62
CA GLY A 112 19.20 -1.42 -8.42
C GLY A 112 19.11 -1.65 -9.93
N THR A 113 19.33 -2.88 -10.40
CA THR A 113 19.21 -3.27 -11.82
C THR A 113 18.14 -4.33 -12.05
N ASP A 114 18.18 -5.41 -11.28
CA ASP A 114 17.20 -6.48 -11.32
C ASP A 114 16.12 -6.25 -10.27
N VAL A 115 14.87 -6.58 -10.61
CA VAL A 115 13.71 -6.44 -9.70
C VAL A 115 12.97 -7.76 -9.62
N THR A 116 12.88 -8.32 -8.43
CA THR A 116 12.11 -9.53 -8.12
C THR A 116 10.88 -9.15 -7.29
N ALA A 117 9.69 -9.42 -7.80
CA ALA A 117 8.45 -9.13 -7.09
C ALA A 117 8.23 -10.11 -5.93
N LEU A 118 7.84 -9.59 -4.76
CA LEU A 118 7.37 -10.39 -3.63
C LEU A 118 5.85 -10.38 -3.58
N SER A 119 5.26 -11.49 -3.10
CA SER A 119 3.83 -11.53 -2.81
C SER A 119 3.56 -10.67 -1.58
N SER A 120 2.52 -9.83 -1.60
CA SER A 120 2.23 -8.93 -0.48
C SER A 120 0.74 -8.86 -0.13
N THR A 121 0.46 -8.74 1.16
CA THR A 121 -0.83 -8.33 1.72
C THR A 121 -0.72 -6.92 2.31
N VAL A 122 -1.72 -6.50 3.10
CA VAL A 122 -1.75 -5.18 3.75
C VAL A 122 -0.61 -5.00 4.75
N VAL A 123 -0.26 -6.05 5.49
CA VAL A 123 0.70 -5.97 6.60
C VAL A 123 1.82 -7.01 6.51
N GLU A 124 1.88 -7.76 5.42
CA GLU A 124 2.84 -8.84 5.20
C GLU A 124 3.35 -8.79 3.75
N ALA A 125 4.57 -9.26 3.52
CA ALA A 125 5.07 -9.62 2.20
C ALA A 125 6.04 -10.79 2.32
N ALA A 126 6.01 -11.72 1.36
CA ALA A 126 6.86 -12.90 1.39
C ALA A 126 7.19 -13.40 -0.02
N GLY A 127 8.29 -14.16 -0.09
CA GLY A 127 8.69 -14.87 -1.30
C GLY A 127 10.12 -15.39 -1.23
N GLU A 128 10.38 -16.39 -2.07
CA GLU A 128 11.70 -16.99 -2.21
C GLU A 128 12.57 -16.15 -3.15
N ILE A 129 13.79 -15.84 -2.71
CA ILE A 129 14.79 -15.14 -3.52
C ILE A 129 16.01 -16.04 -3.76
N PRO A 130 16.57 -16.06 -4.98
CA PRO A 130 17.80 -16.80 -5.24
C PRO A 130 18.97 -16.17 -4.49
N ALA A 131 19.98 -16.98 -4.16
CA ALA A 131 21.26 -16.46 -3.72
C ALA A 131 21.96 -15.72 -4.87
N GLN A 132 22.44 -14.51 -4.61
CA GLN A 132 23.18 -13.70 -5.58
C GLN A 132 24.38 -13.06 -4.90
N ASP A 133 25.53 -13.01 -5.59
CA ASP A 133 26.77 -12.43 -5.08
C ASP A 133 26.78 -10.89 -5.07
N ALA A 134 25.60 -10.27 -5.08
CA ALA A 134 25.39 -8.83 -5.01
C ALA A 134 24.58 -8.47 -3.76
N GLU A 135 24.89 -7.32 -3.18
CA GLU A 135 24.06 -6.72 -2.14
C GLU A 135 22.71 -6.32 -2.75
N ARG A 136 21.64 -6.59 -2.01
CA ARG A 136 20.26 -6.34 -2.44
C ARG A 136 19.49 -5.67 -1.34
N THR A 137 18.36 -5.07 -1.70
CA THR A 137 17.44 -4.46 -0.76
C THR A 137 16.05 -5.01 -1.00
N VAL A 138 15.39 -5.49 0.06
CA VAL A 138 13.94 -5.66 0.05
C VAL A 138 13.33 -4.28 0.19
N VAL A 139 12.62 -3.79 -0.82
CA VAL A 139 11.98 -2.47 -0.81
C VAL A 139 10.48 -2.66 -0.67
N LEU A 140 9.89 -1.91 0.26
CA LEU A 140 8.46 -1.85 0.50
C LEU A 140 7.97 -0.43 0.17
N ALA A 141 6.94 -0.36 -0.66
CA ALA A 141 6.24 0.85 -1.10
C ALA A 141 5.43 1.53 0.02
N GLU A 142 6.02 1.68 1.21
CA GLU A 142 5.40 2.18 2.42
C GLU A 142 6.33 3.18 3.08
N ARG A 143 5.77 4.14 3.82
CA ARG A 143 6.58 5.04 4.66
C ARG A 143 7.46 4.22 5.61
N ALA A 144 8.73 4.60 5.69
CA ALA A 144 9.66 4.07 6.67
C ALA A 144 9.07 4.18 8.08
N ASP A 145 8.98 3.05 8.78
CA ASP A 145 8.37 2.95 10.10
C ASP A 145 9.04 1.84 10.91
N SER A 146 9.33 2.14 12.17
CA SER A 146 9.90 1.19 13.14
C SER A 146 9.04 -0.05 13.43
N GLY A 147 7.78 -0.06 12.97
CA GLY A 147 6.87 -1.19 13.09
C GLY A 147 7.12 -2.30 12.09
N TRP A 148 7.86 -2.07 11.01
CA TRP A 148 8.16 -3.10 10.02
C TRP A 148 9.37 -3.95 10.43
N ARG A 149 9.28 -5.25 10.20
CA ARG A 149 10.39 -6.20 10.33
C ARG A 149 10.47 -7.07 9.10
N ALA A 150 11.68 -7.53 8.80
CA ALA A 150 11.93 -8.52 7.77
C ALA A 150 12.91 -9.57 8.28
N THR A 151 12.74 -10.79 7.80
CA THR A 151 13.65 -11.90 8.04
C THR A 151 13.96 -12.62 6.73
N LEU A 152 15.16 -13.19 6.64
CA LEU A 152 15.58 -14.10 5.58
C LEU A 152 15.92 -15.45 6.21
N ASP A 153 15.17 -16.50 5.87
CA ASP A 153 15.23 -17.81 6.51
C ASP A 153 15.22 -17.72 8.06
N GLY A 154 14.42 -16.78 8.59
CA GLY A 154 14.28 -16.52 10.03
C GLY A 154 15.39 -15.66 10.66
N THR A 155 16.40 -15.23 9.90
CA THR A 155 17.41 -14.27 10.37
C THR A 155 16.92 -12.84 10.13
N GLU A 156 16.89 -12.00 11.16
CA GLU A 156 16.42 -10.61 11.06
C GLU A 156 17.34 -9.78 10.15
N LEU A 157 16.71 -9.03 9.23
CA LEU A 157 17.39 -8.12 8.31
C LEU A 157 17.45 -6.71 8.89
N GLU A 158 18.51 -5.98 8.54
CA GLU A 158 18.69 -4.60 8.98
C GLU A 158 17.73 -3.66 8.22
N PRO A 159 16.88 -2.89 8.91
CA PRO A 159 16.00 -1.93 8.27
C PRO A 159 16.80 -0.74 7.75
N VAL A 160 16.49 -0.31 6.54
CA VAL A 160 17.09 0.86 5.88
C VAL A 160 15.99 1.74 5.30
N GLU A 161 16.27 3.03 5.15
CA GLU A 161 15.38 3.95 4.43
C GLU A 161 15.82 4.05 2.98
N VAL A 162 14.88 3.87 2.06
CA VAL A 162 15.11 3.88 0.60
C VAL A 162 14.51 5.16 0.04
N ASP A 163 15.27 5.86 -0.81
CA ASP A 163 14.84 7.10 -1.47
C ASP A 163 14.34 8.20 -0.52
N GLY A 164 14.77 8.18 0.74
CA GLY A 164 14.39 9.16 1.76
C GLY A 164 12.95 9.08 2.26
N TRP A 165 12.22 8.00 1.93
CA TRP A 165 10.83 7.84 2.38
C TRP A 165 10.37 6.40 2.55
N ALA A 166 10.86 5.47 1.70
CA ALA A 166 10.37 4.10 1.63
C ALA A 166 11.04 3.21 2.68
N GLN A 167 10.29 2.22 3.17
CA GLN A 167 10.84 1.18 4.04
C GLN A 167 11.66 0.19 3.21
N GLY A 168 12.89 -0.07 3.61
CA GLY A 168 13.73 -1.12 3.04
C GLY A 168 14.36 -2.03 4.09
N PHE A 169 14.95 -3.13 3.62
CA PHE A 169 15.75 -4.05 4.42
C PHE A 169 16.96 -4.55 3.63
N HIS A 170 18.14 -4.47 4.23
CA HIS A 170 19.38 -4.88 3.59
C HIS A 170 19.50 -6.40 3.52
N VAL A 171 19.80 -6.93 2.33
CA VAL A 171 20.06 -8.35 2.06
C VAL A 171 21.53 -8.51 1.70
N PRO A 172 22.33 -9.21 2.54
CA PRO A 172 23.76 -9.40 2.28
C PRO A 172 24.04 -10.17 0.99
N ALA A 173 25.17 -9.86 0.36
CA ALA A 173 25.67 -10.63 -0.78
C ALA A 173 25.85 -12.11 -0.43
N GLY A 174 25.49 -12.99 -1.37
CA GLY A 174 25.51 -14.44 -1.24
C GLY A 174 24.34 -15.02 -0.45
N ALA A 175 23.52 -14.21 0.22
CA ALA A 175 22.35 -14.69 0.95
C ALA A 175 21.19 -14.99 -0.02
N GLY A 176 20.36 -15.97 0.28
CA GLY A 176 19.15 -16.33 -0.48
C GLY A 176 18.25 -17.22 0.39
N GLY A 177 16.98 -17.39 0.01
CA GLY A 177 16.01 -18.13 0.81
C GLY A 177 14.65 -17.44 0.88
N GLU A 178 13.85 -17.80 1.89
CA GLU A 178 12.52 -17.24 2.10
C GLU A 178 12.62 -15.89 2.81
N VAL A 179 12.14 -14.84 2.15
CA VAL A 179 11.95 -13.52 2.76
C VAL A 179 10.56 -13.47 3.37
N ASP A 180 10.48 -13.03 4.63
CA ASP A 180 9.22 -12.71 5.31
C ASP A 180 9.32 -11.29 5.88
N VAL A 181 8.46 -10.40 5.40
CA VAL A 181 8.26 -9.03 5.87
C VAL A 181 6.91 -8.98 6.56
N HIS A 182 6.85 -8.44 7.77
CA HIS A 182 5.61 -8.26 8.49
C HIS A 182 5.64 -7.01 9.37
N ARG A 183 4.44 -6.45 9.62
CA ARG A 183 4.29 -5.36 10.57
C ARG A 183 4.04 -5.89 11.98
N HIS A 184 4.93 -5.55 12.90
CA HIS A 184 4.81 -5.97 14.29
C HIS A 184 3.79 -5.12 15.06
N GLN A 185 2.73 -5.78 15.53
CA GLN A 185 1.61 -5.13 16.22
C GLN A 185 1.36 -5.76 17.60
N PRO A 186 2.10 -5.37 18.65
CA PRO A 186 2.04 -6.06 19.94
C PRO A 186 0.66 -5.96 20.61
N LEU A 187 -0.09 -4.88 20.35
CA LEU A 187 -1.44 -4.66 20.90
C LEU A 187 -2.54 -5.40 20.14
N ARG A 188 -2.25 -6.02 18.99
CA ARG A 188 -3.28 -6.67 18.14
C ARG A 188 -4.01 -7.79 18.88
N LEU A 189 -3.27 -8.59 19.65
CA LEU A 189 -3.84 -9.66 20.47
C LEU A 189 -4.78 -9.13 21.56
N LEU A 190 -4.38 -8.07 22.26
CA LEU A 190 -5.20 -7.44 23.29
C LEU A 190 -6.51 -6.89 22.69
N TRP A 191 -6.44 -6.22 21.53
CA TRP A 191 -7.62 -5.73 20.82
C TRP A 191 -8.53 -6.86 20.35
N GLN A 192 -7.99 -7.96 19.83
CA GLN A 192 -8.79 -9.14 19.47
C GLN A 192 -9.50 -9.74 20.68
N LEU A 193 -8.80 -9.91 21.80
CA LEU A 193 -9.41 -10.41 23.04
C LEU A 193 -10.53 -9.49 23.53
N LEU A 194 -10.31 -8.17 23.51
CA LEU A 194 -11.34 -7.19 23.86
C LEU A 194 -12.56 -7.30 22.92
N LEU A 195 -12.33 -7.37 21.61
CA LEU A 195 -13.38 -7.50 20.62
C LEU A 195 -14.18 -8.79 20.82
N TYR A 196 -13.51 -9.94 20.94
CA TYR A 196 -14.18 -11.22 21.19
C TYR A 196 -14.95 -11.24 22.51
N SER A 197 -14.41 -10.61 23.55
CA SER A 197 -15.11 -10.48 24.84
C SER A 197 -16.38 -9.64 24.72
N ALA A 198 -16.29 -8.49 24.03
CA ALA A 198 -17.43 -7.61 23.78
C ALA A 198 -18.49 -8.32 22.92
N THR A 199 -18.10 -8.99 21.84
CA THR A 199 -19.00 -9.77 21.00
C THR A 199 -19.67 -10.90 21.79
N GLY A 200 -18.91 -11.61 22.63
CA GLY A 200 -19.46 -12.64 23.52
C GLY A 200 -20.48 -12.09 24.51
N LEU A 201 -20.20 -10.93 25.12
CA LEU A 201 -21.12 -10.25 26.03
C LEU A 201 -22.40 -9.79 25.31
N THR A 202 -22.27 -9.20 24.12
CA THR A 202 -23.41 -8.81 23.28
C THR A 202 -24.26 -10.01 22.89
N ALA A 203 -23.64 -11.13 22.51
CA ALA A 203 -24.35 -12.36 22.20
C ALA A 203 -25.13 -12.89 23.41
N LEU A 204 -24.52 -12.89 24.61
CA LEU A 204 -25.17 -13.29 25.86
C LEU A 204 -26.38 -12.40 26.21
N LEU A 205 -26.25 -11.08 26.08
CA LEU A 205 -27.33 -10.12 26.28
C LEU A 205 -28.46 -10.29 25.25
N SER A 206 -28.13 -10.74 24.04
CA SER A 206 -29.11 -10.97 22.97
C SER A 206 -29.90 -12.27 23.13
N ILE A 207 -29.56 -13.16 24.06
CA ILE A 207 -30.34 -14.37 24.31
C ILE A 207 -31.61 -13.95 25.06
N PRO A 208 -32.82 -14.11 24.48
CA PRO A 208 -34.05 -13.86 25.21
C PRO A 208 -34.20 -14.95 26.28
N TRP A 209 -33.93 -14.61 27.54
CA TRP A 209 -34.22 -15.48 28.67
C TRP A 209 -35.74 -15.65 28.74
N ARG A 210 -36.27 -16.71 28.11
CA ARG A 210 -37.63 -17.16 28.36
C ARG A 210 -37.70 -17.54 29.84
N VAL A 211 -38.13 -16.60 30.67
CA VAL A 211 -38.55 -16.87 32.04
C VAL A 211 -39.63 -17.94 31.91
N ARG A 212 -39.30 -19.18 32.29
CA ARG A 212 -40.26 -20.27 32.33
C ARG A 212 -41.18 -19.94 33.50
N SER A 213 -42.23 -19.16 33.24
CA SER A 213 -43.31 -18.96 34.18
C SER A 213 -43.82 -20.36 34.53
N ARG A 214 -43.52 -20.82 35.75
CA ARG A 214 -44.28 -21.92 36.33
C ARG A 214 -45.69 -21.38 36.43
N THR A 215 -46.58 -21.84 35.56
CA THR A 215 -48.02 -21.62 35.74
C THR A 215 -48.35 -22.22 37.10
N VAL A 216 -48.58 -21.36 38.08
CA VAL A 216 -49.17 -21.76 39.36
C VAL A 216 -50.66 -21.88 39.06
N GLU A 217 -51.02 -22.96 38.38
CA GLU A 217 -52.34 -23.56 38.55
C GLU A 217 -52.29 -24.26 39.92
N GLU A 218 -53.38 -24.22 40.68
CA GLU A 218 -53.53 -24.69 42.07
C GLU A 218 -53.03 -23.73 43.15
N MET A 219 -53.79 -22.66 43.41
CA MET A 219 -54.04 -22.26 44.81
C MET A 219 -55.31 -21.46 45.06
N TYR A 220 -56.23 -21.29 44.10
CA TYR A 220 -57.61 -20.85 44.38
C TYR A 220 -58.56 -21.38 43.28
N GLY A 221 -59.27 -22.45 43.58
CA GLY A 221 -60.32 -23.04 42.72
C GLY A 221 -60.62 -24.47 43.11
#